data_AF-A0A935FHG1-F1
#
_entry.id   AF-A0A935FHG1-F1
#
_cell.length_a   1.000
_cell.length_b   1.000
_cell.length_c   1.000
_cell.angle_alpha   90.00
_cell.angle_beta   90.00
_cell.angle_gamma   90.00
#
_symmetry.space_group_name_H-M   'P 1'
#
loop_
_entity.id
_entity.type
_entity.pdbx_description
1 polymer ?
#
loop_
_entity_poly.entity_id
_entity_poly.type
_entity_poly.pdbx_seq_one_letter_code
_entity_poly.pdbx_strand_id
1 'polypeptide(L)' 'MTSQSTATDDRGTRARFNGVKIFSATMAQERDRLGERITEWIRQNPSFEIVDTIVTQSSDEAFHCLAITLFYWEPLGG' A
#
# COMPACT_ATOMS: atom_id res chain seq x y z
N MET A 1 -11.53 -46.71 2.30
CA MET A 1 -11.93 -45.59 3.17
C MET A 1 -10.98 -44.45 2.88
N THR A 2 -11.41 -43.53 2.03
CA THR A 2 -10.60 -42.46 1.47
C THR A 2 -10.82 -41.20 2.32
N SER A 3 -9.88 -40.89 3.21
CA SER A 3 -9.87 -39.62 3.92
C SER A 3 -9.16 -38.59 3.04
N GLN A 4 -9.94 -37.82 2.27
CA GLN A 4 -9.43 -36.63 1.61
C GLN A 4 -9.30 -35.54 2.68
N SER A 5 -8.06 -35.20 3.04
CA SER A 5 -7.75 -33.98 3.78
C SER A 5 -8.20 -32.78 2.97
N THR A 6 -9.17 -32.05 3.49
CA THR A 6 -9.62 -30.77 2.95
C THR A 6 -8.44 -29.80 2.93
N ALA A 7 -7.98 -29.45 1.73
CA ALA A 7 -7.08 -28.34 1.53
C ALA A 7 -7.74 -27.07 2.08
N THR A 8 -7.20 -26.54 3.17
CA THR A 8 -7.45 -25.15 3.57
C THR A 8 -6.95 -24.27 2.44
N ASP A 9 -7.90 -23.61 1.78
CA ASP A 9 -7.67 -22.58 0.77
C ASP A 9 -6.88 -21.42 1.40
N ASP A 10 -5.56 -21.39 1.17
CA ASP A 10 -4.61 -20.40 1.69
C ASP A 10 -4.71 -19.03 0.97
N ARG A 11 -5.80 -18.79 0.23
CA ARG A 11 -6.10 -17.47 -0.37
C ARG A 11 -6.84 -16.53 0.58
N GLY A 12 -7.02 -16.95 1.83
CA GLY A 12 -7.75 -16.23 2.87
C GLY A 12 -6.89 -15.43 3.85
N THR A 13 -5.56 -15.59 3.84
CA THR A 13 -4.65 -14.71 4.60
C THR A 13 -4.39 -13.45 3.78
N ARG A 14 -5.45 -12.66 3.56
CA ARG A 14 -5.30 -11.27 3.09
C ARG A 14 -4.35 -10.62 4.10
N ALA A 15 -3.12 -10.35 3.65
CA ALA A 15 -2.00 -10.07 4.53
C ALA A 15 -2.40 -9.02 5.58
N ARG A 16 -2.21 -9.37 6.85
CA ARG A 16 -2.64 -8.54 7.98
C ARG A 16 -1.84 -7.24 7.93
N PHE A 17 -2.52 -6.10 7.90
CA PHE A 17 -1.90 -4.79 8.05
C PHE A 17 -2.38 -4.16 9.36
N ASN A 18 -1.59 -3.26 9.92
CA ASN A 18 -1.98 -2.44 11.07
C ASN A 18 -1.74 -0.95 10.84
N GLY A 19 -1.16 -0.57 9.70
CA GLY A 19 -0.89 0.81 9.32
C GLY A 19 -1.30 1.12 7.88
N VAL A 20 -1.58 2.40 7.64
CA VAL A 20 -1.88 2.94 6.32
C VAL A 20 -1.18 4.28 6.12
N LYS A 21 -0.52 4.46 4.97
CA LYS A 21 0.08 5.73 4.56
C LYS A 21 -0.42 6.13 3.18
N ILE A 22 -0.95 7.35 3.08
CA ILE A 22 -1.50 7.88 1.83
C ILE A 22 -0.60 9.02 1.33
N PHE A 23 -0.24 8.98 0.06
CA PHE A 23 0.45 10.03 -0.66
C PHE A 23 -0.44 10.49 -1.81
N SER A 24 -0.74 11.78 -1.90
CA SER A 24 -1.53 12.33 -3.00
C SER A 24 -0.90 13.58 -3.60
N ALA A 25 -1.19 13.82 -4.87
CA ALA A 25 -0.81 15.02 -5.59
C ALA A 25 -1.89 15.40 -6.61
N THR A 26 -2.20 16.69 -6.67
CA THR A 26 -3.13 17.27 -7.65
C THR A 26 -2.40 18.08 -8.72
N MET A 27 -1.22 18.61 -8.41
CA MET A 27 -0.38 19.35 -9.36
C MET A 27 0.59 18.44 -10.11
N ALA A 28 0.84 18.74 -11.39
CA ALA A 28 1.72 17.94 -12.23
C ALA A 28 3.12 17.75 -11.65
N GLN A 29 3.74 18.84 -11.20
CA GLN A 29 5.08 18.80 -10.62
C GLN A 29 5.15 18.00 -9.31
N GLU A 30 4.07 17.94 -8.54
CA GLU A 30 4.00 17.15 -7.31
C GLU A 30 3.84 15.65 -7.59
N ARG A 31 3.18 15.30 -8.70
CA ARG A 31 3.04 13.90 -9.13
C ARG A 31 4.41 13.29 -9.44
N ASP A 32 5.29 14.04 -10.11
CA ASP A 32 6.66 13.57 -10.41
C ASP A 32 7.47 13.28 -9.13
N ARG A 33 7.25 14.07 -8.08
CA ARG A 33 7.92 13.93 -6.77
C ARG A 33 7.29 12.88 -5.86
N LEU A 34 6.12 12.35 -6.22
CA LEU A 34 5.36 11.46 -5.34
C LEU A 34 6.14 10.16 -5.07
N GLY A 35 6.76 9.59 -6.11
CA GLY A 35 7.58 8.38 -6.02
C GLY A 35 8.82 8.56 -5.14
N GLU A 36 9.51 9.71 -5.24
CA GLU A 36 10.65 10.05 -4.38
C GLU A 36 10.23 10.13 -2.91
N ARG A 37 9.10 10.80 -2.63
CA ARG A 37 8.56 10.92 -1.26
C ARG A 37 8.16 9.58 -0.66
N ILE A 38 7.57 8.70 -1.46
CA ILE A 38 7.23 7.33 -1.06
C ILE A 38 8.51 6.55 -0.75
N THR A 39 9.49 6.60 -1.65
CA THR A 39 10.76 5.88 -1.52
C THR A 39 11.53 6.34 -0.29
N GLU A 40 11.57 7.66 -0.04
CA GLU A 40 12.19 8.23 1.15
C GLU A 40 11.46 7.81 2.42
N TRP A 41 10.12 7.82 2.43
CA TRP A 41 9.37 7.36 3.59
C TRP A 41 9.60 5.87 3.88
N ILE A 42 9.64 5.01 2.87
CA ILE A 42 9.97 3.58 3.06
C ILE A 42 11.39 3.43 3.63
N ARG A 43 12.37 4.20 3.12
CA ARG A 43 13.75 4.19 3.63
C ARG A 43 13.86 4.63 5.09
N GLN A 44 13.05 5.61 5.50
CA GLN A 44 12.99 6.10 6.88
C GLN A 44 12.29 5.14 7.84
N ASN A 45 11.50 4.19 7.34
CA ASN A 45 10.73 3.23 8.14
C ASN A 45 11.10 1.78 7.77
N PRO A 46 12.38 1.35 7.95
CA PRO A 46 12.86 0.05 7.48
C PRO A 46 12.25 -1.14 8.22
N SER A 47 11.64 -0.91 9.39
CA SER A 47 10.92 -1.93 10.16
C SER A 47 9.52 -2.20 9.61
N PHE A 48 8.99 -1.34 8.73
CA PHE A 48 7.64 -1.50 8.19
C PHE A 48 7.67 -2.45 6.99
N GLU A 49 6.78 -3.44 7.02
CA GLU A 49 6.56 -4.34 5.89
C GLU A 49 5.40 -3.81 5.05
N ILE A 50 5.65 -3.46 3.78
CA ILE A 50 4.58 -3.05 2.88
C ILE A 50 3.78 -4.28 2.46
N VAL A 51 2.50 -4.27 2.83
CA VAL A 51 1.56 -5.38 2.68
C VAL A 51 0.79 -5.28 1.36
N ASP A 52 0.34 -4.08 1.02
CA ASP A 52 -0.42 -3.82 -0.21
C ASP A 52 -0.21 -2.38 -0.67
N THR A 53 -0.47 -2.11 -1.94
CA THR A 53 -0.41 -0.78 -2.53
C THR A 53 -1.56 -0.57 -3.50
N ILE A 54 -2.36 0.45 -3.24
CA ILE A 54 -3.44 0.87 -4.12
C ILE A 54 -3.08 2.19 -4.76
N VAL A 55 -3.11 2.23 -6.09
CA VAL A 55 -3.00 3.47 -6.87
C VAL A 55 -4.40 3.88 -7.32
N THR A 56 -4.81 5.08 -6.96
CA THR A 56 -6.09 5.65 -7.37
C THR A 56 -5.83 6.93 -8.14
N GLN A 57 -6.36 7.00 -9.35
CA GLN A 57 -6.34 8.20 -10.17
C GLN A 57 -7.77 8.70 -10.34
N SER A 58 -7.96 9.99 -10.14
CA SER A 58 -9.22 10.68 -10.44
C SER A 58 -8.91 11.89 -11.30
N SER A 59 -9.64 12.05 -12.40
CA SER A 59 -9.47 13.22 -13.27
C SER A 59 -10.79 13.77 -13.78
N ASP A 60 -10.93 15.09 -13.73
CA ASP A 60 -11.95 15.85 -14.44
C ASP A 60 -11.30 16.84 -15.43
N GLU A 61 -12.09 17.69 -16.10
CA GLU A 61 -11.58 18.67 -17.09
C GLU A 61 -10.59 19.68 -16.51
N ALA A 62 -10.54 19.87 -15.20
CA ALA A 62 -9.72 20.88 -14.55
C ALA A 62 -8.59 20.31 -13.67
N PHE A 63 -8.74 19.09 -13.15
CA PHE A 63 -7.80 18.52 -12.19
C PHE A 63 -7.59 17.02 -12.37
N HIS A 64 -6.32 16.61 -12.25
CA HIS A 64 -5.91 15.20 -12.23
C HIS A 64 -5.24 14.91 -10.88
N CYS A 65 -5.95 14.21 -10.00
CA CYS A 65 -5.43 13.73 -8.73
C CYS A 65 -4.86 12.32 -8.89
N LEU A 66 -3.68 12.09 -8.32
CA LEU A 66 -3.10 10.77 -8.12
C LEU A 66 -2.94 10.55 -6.62
N ALA A 67 -3.40 9.40 -6.12
CA ALA A 67 -3.18 8.94 -4.77
C ALA A 67 -2.56 7.54 -4.78
N ILE A 68 -1.55 7.34 -3.95
CA ILE A 68 -0.94 6.03 -3.68
C ILE A 68 -1.12 5.74 -2.19
N THR A 69 -1.84 4.67 -1.90
CA THR A 69 -2.13 4.19 -0.55
C THR A 69 -1.29 2.96 -0.28
N LEU A 70 -0.40 3.03 0.71
CA LEU A 70 0.37 1.90 1.21
C LEU A 70 -0.30 1.34 2.44
N PHE A 71 -0.58 0.04 2.44
CA PHE A 71 -0.94 -0.70 3.63
C PHE A 71 0.32 -1.38 4.14
N TYR A 72 0.58 -1.32 5.43
CA TYR A 72 1.80 -1.87 5.99
C TYR A 72 1.57 -2.53 7.35
N TRP A 73 2.48 -3.41 7.71
CA TRP A 73 2.62 -3.96 9.04
C TRP A 73 3.81 -3.31 9.75
N GLU A 74 3.53 -2.71 10.90
CA GLU A 74 4.51 -2.18 11.84
C GLU A 74 4.67 -3.16 13.01
N PRO A 75 5.88 -3.67 13.28
CA PRO A 75 6.14 -4.50 14.45
C PRO A 75 5.81 -3.75 15.74
N LEU A 76 5.12 -4.41 16.67
CA LEU A 76 4.84 -3.85 17.99
C LEU A 76 6.16 -3.69 18.77
N GLY A 77 6.62 -2.46 18.96
CA GLY A 77 7.82 -2.13 19.75
C GLY A 77 8.82 -1.15 19.12
N GLY A 78 8.40 -0.32 18.17
CA GLY A 78 9.17 0.83 17.68
C GLY A 78 9.38 1.92 18.73
#